data_AF-A0A1J3EFE0-F1
#
_entry.id   AF-A0A1J3EFE0-F1
#
_cell.length_a   1.000
_cell.length_b   1.000
_cell.length_c   1.000
_cell.angle_alpha   90.00
_cell.angle_beta   90.00
_cell.angle_gamma   90.00
#
_symmetry.space_group_name_H-M   'P 1'
#
loop_
_entity.id
_entity.type
_entity.pdbx_description
1 polymer ?
#
loop_
_entity_poly.entity_id
_entity_poly.type
_entity_poly.pdbx_seq_one_letter_code
_entity_poly.pdbx_strand_id
1 'polypeptide(L)'
;SGSVQEGKFYFNLMGSFGISPNSEHFACFIDLLSRSGYLEEAYRIIKEMPFLADASVWGSLVNGCRIHQRMDIIKAIKNDLSD
;
A
#
# COMPACT_ATOMS: atom_id res chain seq x y z
N SER A 1 8.49 2.48 -14.66
CA SER A 1 7.35 2.31 -13.73
C SER A 1 6.83 0.90 -13.90
N GLY A 2 6.36 0.25 -12.83
CA GLY A 2 5.58 -0.99 -12.97
C GLY A 2 4.17 -0.68 -13.47
N SER A 3 3.55 -1.61 -14.21
CA SER A 3 2.16 -1.46 -14.65
C SER A 3 1.22 -1.65 -13.46
N VAL A 4 0.57 -0.57 -13.01
CA VAL A 4 -0.40 -0.63 -11.90
C VAL A 4 -1.56 -1.58 -12.22
N GLN A 5 -2.00 -1.60 -13.48
CA GLN A 5 -3.09 -2.46 -13.91
C GLN A 5 -2.73 -3.94 -13.80
N GLU A 6 -1.53 -4.33 -14.23
CA GLU A 6 -1.06 -5.71 -14.09
C GLU A 6 -0.85 -6.07 -12.62
N GLY A 7 -0.28 -5.16 -11.81
CA GLY A 7 -0.10 -5.41 -10.38
C GLY A 7 -1.41 -5.67 -9.66
N LYS A 8 -2.45 -4.85 -9.93
CA LYS A 8 -3.80 -5.06 -9.40
C LYS A 8 -4.40 -6.37 -9.89
N PHE A 9 -4.24 -6.67 -11.18
CA PHE A 9 -4.72 -7.92 -11.77
C PHE A 9 -4.14 -9.13 -11.04
N TYR A 10 -2.81 -9.22 -10.92
CA TYR A 10 -2.17 -10.36 -10.27
C TYR A 10 -2.45 -10.44 -8.77
N PHE A 11 -2.48 -9.31 -8.05
CA PHE A 11 -2.81 -9.28 -6.63
C PHE A 11 -4.23 -9.82 -6.37
N ASN A 12 -5.21 -9.42 -7.18
CA ASN A 12 -6.58 -9.93 -7.08
C ASN A 12 -6.71 -11.38 -7.53
N LEU A 13 -5.96 -11.78 -8.57
CA LEU A 13 -5.98 -13.13 -9.11
C LEU A 13 -5.57 -14.18 -8.07
N MET A 14 -4.67 -13.84 -7.12
CA MET A 14 -4.31 -14.71 -6.00
C MET A 14 -5.55 -15.22 -5.26
N GLY A 15 -6.49 -14.34 -4.93
CA GLY A 15 -7.73 -14.71 -4.24
C GLY A 15 -8.61 -15.64 -5.06
N SER A 16 -8.66 -15.46 -6.39
CA SER A 16 -9.39 -16.36 -7.30
C SER A 16 -8.80 -17.78 -7.35
N PHE A 17 -7.52 -17.95 -7.02
CA PHE A 17 -6.85 -19.25 -6.89
C PHE A 17 -6.77 -19.76 -5.44
N GLY A 18 -7.45 -19.10 -4.49
CA GLY A 18 -7.40 -19.47 -3.07
C GLY A 18 -6.06 -19.18 -2.39
N ILE A 19 -5.24 -18.32 -2.98
CA ILE A 19 -3.95 -17.88 -2.43
C ILE A 19 -4.19 -16.59 -1.66
N SER A 20 -3.95 -16.61 -0.34
CA SER A 20 -3.98 -15.40 0.47
C SER A 20 -2.67 -14.61 0.33
N PRO A 21 -2.72 -13.29 0.04
CA PRO A 21 -1.51 -12.48 0.01
C PRO A 21 -0.82 -12.44 1.38
N ASN A 22 0.50 -12.63 1.38
CA ASN A 22 1.33 -12.51 2.58
C ASN A 22 1.97 -11.11 2.69
N SER A 23 2.77 -10.88 3.73
CA SER A 23 3.45 -9.61 3.99
C SER A 23 4.27 -9.10 2.80
N GLU A 24 5.03 -9.98 2.13
CA GLU A 24 5.84 -9.61 0.97
C GLU A 24 5.00 -9.19 -0.23
N HIS A 25 3.89 -9.88 -0.50
CA HIS A 25 2.95 -9.50 -1.58
C HIS A 25 2.32 -8.12 -1.31
N PHE A 26 1.91 -7.87 -0.06
CA PHE A 26 1.40 -6.55 0.33
C PHE A 26 2.48 -5.48 0.22
N ALA A 27 3.72 -5.72 0.68
CA ALA A 27 4.81 -4.77 0.57
C ALA A 27 5.09 -4.37 -0.89
N CYS A 28 5.19 -5.35 -1.79
CA CYS A 28 5.36 -5.10 -3.22
C CYS A 28 4.18 -4.31 -3.82
N PHE A 29 2.95 -4.64 -3.43
CA PHE A 29 1.75 -3.99 -3.96
C PHE A 29 1.61 -2.55 -3.47
N ILE A 30 1.89 -2.30 -2.19
CA ILE A 30 1.90 -0.97 -1.60
C ILE A 30 3.02 -0.11 -2.21
N ASP A 31 4.22 -0.65 -2.44
CA ASP A 31 5.30 0.07 -3.12
C ASP A 31 4.90 0.49 -4.54
N LEU A 32 4.30 -0.43 -5.30
CA LEU A 32 3.81 -0.18 -6.65
C LEU A 32 2.78 0.97 -6.68
N LEU A 33 1.77 0.90 -5.81
CA LEU A 33 0.72 1.92 -5.73
C LEU A 33 1.29 3.27 -5.29
N SER A 34 2.16 3.26 -4.28
CA SER A 34 2.73 4.47 -3.67
C SER A 34 3.62 5.22 -4.65
N ARG A 35 4.51 4.52 -5.35
CA ARG A 35 5.36 5.12 -6.40
C ARG A 35 4.55 5.67 -7.55
N SER A 36 3.40 5.05 -7.86
CA SER A 36 2.52 5.44 -8.97
C SER A 36 1.49 6.51 -8.58
N GLY A 37 1.48 6.99 -7.34
CA GLY A 37 0.60 8.06 -6.87
C GLY A 37 -0.79 7.60 -6.40
N TYR A 38 -1.05 6.29 -6.34
CA TYR A 38 -2.30 5.71 -5.84
C TYR A 38 -2.29 5.63 -4.30
N LEU A 39 -2.00 6.76 -3.66
CA LEU A 39 -1.66 6.82 -2.24
C LEU A 39 -2.85 6.56 -1.32
N GLU A 40 -4.04 7.04 -1.67
CA GLU A 40 -5.27 6.78 -0.90
C GLU A 40 -5.64 5.29 -0.92
N GLU A 41 -5.47 4.66 -2.08
CA GLU A 41 -5.72 3.23 -2.25
C GLU A 41 -4.70 2.41 -1.48
N ALA A 42 -3.41 2.76 -1.58
CA ALA A 42 -2.36 2.15 -0.78
C ALA A 42 -2.67 2.28 0.73
N TYR A 43 -3.09 3.45 1.17
CA TYR A 43 -3.42 3.67 2.58
C TYR A 43 -4.62 2.86 3.05
N ARG A 44 -5.70 2.79 2.24
CA ARG A 44 -6.86 1.94 2.52
C ARG A 44 -6.46 0.47 2.62
N ILE A 45 -5.65 -0.02 1.69
CA ILE A 45 -5.18 -1.42 1.70
C ILE A 45 -4.40 -1.72 2.99
N ILE A 46 -3.53 -0.81 3.43
CA ILE A 46 -2.79 -0.99 4.70
C ILE A 46 -3.75 -1.17 5.89
N LYS A 47 -4.85 -0.41 5.94
CA LYS A 47 -5.86 -0.54 7.00
C LYS A 47 -6.66 -1.84 6.92
N GLU A 48 -6.79 -2.42 5.74
CA GLU A 48 -7.53 -3.66 5.47
C GLU A 48 -6.62 -4.91 5.55
N MET A 49 -5.31 -4.74 5.79
CA MET A 49 -4.38 -5.86 5.90
C MET A 49 -4.79 -6.81 7.05
N PRO A 50 -4.70 -8.14 6.85
CA PRO A 50 -5.07 -9.11 7.88
C PRO A 50 -4.01 -9.23 9.00
N PHE A 51 -2.95 -8.42 8.95
CA PHE A 51 -1.86 -8.37 9.92
C PHE A 51 -1.30 -6.94 9.98
N LEU A 52 -0.52 -6.65 11.02
CA LEU A 52 0.09 -5.33 11.20
C LEU A 52 1.11 -5.05 10.10
N ALA A 53 0.97 -3.89 9.46
CA ALA A 53 1.95 -3.39 8.51
C ALA A 53 3.27 -3.06 9.22
N ASP A 54 4.38 -3.52 8.65
CA ASP A 54 5.71 -3.25 9.15
C ASP A 54 6.27 -1.90 8.65
N ALA A 55 7.48 -1.57 9.10
CA ALA A 55 8.16 -0.34 8.72
C ALA A 55 8.43 -0.26 7.20
N SER A 56 8.58 -1.38 6.49
CA SER A 56 8.80 -1.38 5.04
C SER A 56 7.54 -0.92 4.32
N VAL A 57 6.37 -1.45 4.71
CA VAL A 57 5.08 -1.08 4.13
C VAL A 57 4.77 0.41 4.36
N TRP A 58 4.91 0.88 5.61
CA TRP A 58 4.73 2.30 5.93
C TRP A 58 5.76 3.19 5.22
N GLY A 59 7.02 2.75 5.15
CA GLY A 59 8.10 3.46 4.47
C GLY A 59 7.80 3.69 2.99
N SER A 60 7.29 2.69 2.29
CA SER A 60 6.86 2.82 0.88
C SER A 60 5.75 3.85 0.70
N LEU A 61 4.70 3.83 1.55
CA LEU A 61 3.62 4.80 1.49
C LEU A 61 4.09 6.23 1.79
N VAL A 62 4.88 6.42 2.85
CA VAL A 62 5.41 7.74 3.24
C VAL A 62 6.34 8.29 2.15
N ASN A 63 7.18 7.45 1.56
CA ASN A 63 8.04 7.86 0.44
C ASN A 63 7.21 8.28 -0.79
N GLY A 64 6.15 7.53 -1.11
CA GLY A 64 5.20 7.92 -2.15
C GLY A 64 4.54 9.26 -1.86
N CYS A 65 4.07 9.48 -0.63
CA CYS A 65 3.47 10.75 -0.21
C CYS A 65 4.45 11.92 -0.38
N ARG A 66 5.72 11.73 -0.03
CA ARG A 66 6.77 12.73 -0.23
C ARG A 66 6.99 13.05 -1.71
N ILE A 67 7.08 12.04 -2.58
CA ILE A 67 7.29 12.20 -4.02
C ILE A 67 6.12 12.98 -4.66
N HIS A 68 4.89 12.67 -4.26
CA HIS A 68 3.66 13.25 -4.82
C HIS A 68 3.11 14.44 -4.01
N GLN A 69 3.87 14.93 -3.02
CA GLN A 69 3.51 16.08 -2.17
C GLN A 69 2.17 15.95 -1.42
N ARG A 70 1.80 14.73 -1.01
CA ARG A 70 0.57 14.41 -0.27
C ARG A 70 0.79 14.41 1.23
N MET A 71 1.08 15.59 1.78
CA MET A 71 1.29 15.78 3.23
C MET A 71 0.02 15.56 4.06
N ASP A 72 -1.15 15.69 3.43
CA ASP A 72 -2.45 15.41 4.03
C ASP A 72 -2.61 13.94 4.41
N ILE A 73 -2.15 13.01 3.58
CA ILE A 73 -2.15 11.57 3.91
C ILE A 73 -1.18 11.28 5.07
N ILE A 74 0.00 11.89 5.09
CA ILE A 74 0.94 11.76 6.22
C ILE A 74 0.30 12.22 7.53
N LYS A 75 -0.49 13.31 7.49
CA LYS A 75 -1.22 13.79 8.67
C LYS A 75 -2.31 12.80 9.10
N ALA A 76 -3.03 12.20 8.15
CA ALA A 76 -4.01 11.16 8.44
C ALA A 76 -3.36 9.92 9.09
N ILE A 77 -2.23 9.44 8.54
CA ILE A 77 -1.45 8.34 9.12
C ILE A 77 -1.04 8.65 10.55
N LYS A 78 -0.52 9.86 10.82
CA LYS A 78 -0.13 10.25 12.17
C LYS A 78 -1.29 10.22 13.15
N ASN A 79 -2.45 10.74 12.75
CA ASN A 79 -3.64 10.73 13.61
C ASN A 79 -4.06 9.29 13.92
N ASP A 80 -4.15 8.43 12.89
CA ASP A 80 -4.62 7.05 13.04
C ASP A 80 -3.65 6.14 13.82
N LEU A 81 -2.35 6.49 13.89
CA LEU A 81 -1.36 5.79 14.70
C LEU A 81 -1.23 6.34 16.13
N SER A 82 -1.89 7.45 16.44
CA SER A 82 -1.86 8.09 17.76
C SER A 82 -3.02 7.64 18.66
N ASP A 83 -4.01 6.94 18.09
CA ASP A 83 -5.18 6.36 18.76
C ASP A 83 -4.95 4.87 19.10
#